data_AF-A0A6J5UC40-F1
#
_entry.id   AF-A0A6J5UC40-F1
#
_cell.length_a   1.000
_cell.length_b   1.000
_cell.length_c   1.000
_cell.angle_alpha   90.00
_cell.angle_beta   90.00
_cell.angle_gamma   90.00
#
_symmetry.space_group_name_H-M   'P 1'
#
loop_
_entity.id
_entity.type
_entity.pdbx_description
1 polymer ?
#
loop_
_entity_poly.entity_id
_entity_poly.type
_entity_poly.pdbx_seq_one_letter_code
_entity_poly.pdbx_strand_id
1 'polypeptide(L)'
;MQTSIHTAMLPGTASRHQDAAREYLQAYKLLPENPLINLCVGTALINLALGHRLQNRHQCVAQGLAFLYKNLQLCEFSQESFFNIARAYHHVGLVTLAAWHYDKVLAMHVKDYPIPKLPHEKPESVENRLPGYCDLRREAAFNLHLIYKKSGAVDLARQVLRDHCTF
;
A
#
# COMPACT_ATOMS: atom_id res chain seq x y z
N MET A 1 -11.52 11.01 28.55
CA MET A 1 -10.41 10.11 28.94
C MET A 1 -9.29 10.25 27.91
N GLN A 2 -8.37 11.18 28.14
CA GLN A 2 -7.12 11.33 27.41
C GLN A 2 -6.08 10.46 28.11
N THR A 3 -5.54 9.46 27.43
CA THR A 3 -4.36 8.73 27.89
C THR A 3 -3.15 9.26 27.13
N SER A 4 -2.35 10.04 27.86
CA SER A 4 -1.10 10.65 27.45
C SER A 4 -0.09 9.61 26.95
N ILE A 5 0.35 9.78 25.70
CA ILE A 5 1.54 9.10 25.17
C ILE A 5 2.74 10.00 25.48
N HIS A 6 3.07 10.16 26.76
CA HIS A 6 4.28 10.85 27.20
C HIS A 6 5.24 9.81 27.79
N THR A 7 5.89 9.04 26.92
CA THR A 7 7.03 8.19 27.32
C THR A 7 8.32 8.87 26.85
N ALA A 8 9.20 9.09 27.81
CA ALA A 8 10.49 9.79 27.76
C ALA A 8 11.28 9.67 26.45
N MET A 9 11.66 10.82 25.89
CA MET A 9 12.66 10.99 24.84
C MET A 9 14.07 10.69 25.38
N LEU A 10 14.77 9.75 24.74
CA LEU A 10 16.22 9.74 24.66
C LEU A 10 16.61 10.22 23.26
N PRO A 11 17.57 11.16 23.10
CA PRO A 11 18.02 11.65 21.80
C PRO A 11 18.98 10.63 21.19
N GLY A 12 18.43 9.51 20.74
CA GLY A 12 19.15 8.48 20.00
C GLY A 12 18.41 8.22 18.70
N THR A 13 18.87 8.86 17.62
CA THR A 13 18.50 8.62 16.21
C THR A 13 17.16 7.88 16.04
N ALA A 14 16.06 8.65 16.09
CA ALA A 14 14.76 8.13 15.69
C ALA A 14 14.91 7.48 14.31
N SER A 15 14.34 6.28 14.14
CA SER A 15 14.33 5.66 12.82
C SER A 15 13.62 6.63 11.86
N ARG A 16 14.13 6.82 10.64
CA ARG A 16 13.50 7.72 9.64
C ARG A 16 11.99 7.43 9.46
N HIS A 17 11.57 6.20 9.71
CA HIS A 17 10.16 5.79 9.71
C HIS A 17 9.33 6.35 10.88
N GLN A 18 9.93 6.54 12.06
CA GLN A 18 9.30 7.17 13.21
C GLN A 18 9.05 8.65 12.96
N ASP A 19 10.05 9.36 12.42
CA ASP A 19 9.91 10.78 12.09
C ASP A 19 8.86 10.97 10.99
N ALA A 20 8.91 10.17 9.92
CA ALA A 20 7.90 10.19 8.87
C ALA A 20 6.49 9.91 9.40
N ALA A 21 6.30 8.87 10.22
CA ALA A 21 5.02 8.56 10.83
C ALA A 21 4.49 9.72 11.68
N ARG A 22 5.35 10.41 12.43
CA ARG A 22 4.98 11.57 13.23
C ARG A 22 4.47 12.72 12.35
N GLU A 23 5.19 13.07 11.30
CA GLU A 23 4.80 14.16 10.39
C GLU A 23 3.49 13.83 9.66
N TYR A 24 3.35 12.59 9.15
CA TYR A 24 2.12 12.17 8.50
C TYR A 24 0.93 12.14 9.47
N LEU A 25 1.13 11.78 10.73
CA LEU A 25 0.08 11.87 11.76
C LEU A 25 -0.32 13.31 12.07
N GLN A 26 0.58 14.29 11.95
CA GLN A 26 0.21 15.70 12.06
C GLN A 26 -0.61 16.15 10.84
N ALA A 27 -0.19 15.75 9.62
CA ALA A 27 -0.95 16.01 8.41
C ALA A 27 -2.36 15.40 8.47
N TYR A 28 -2.50 14.20 9.05
CA TYR A 28 -3.80 13.54 9.25
C TYR A 28 -4.75 14.33 10.15
N LYS A 29 -4.24 15.03 11.18
CA LYS A 29 -5.09 15.88 12.02
C LYS A 29 -5.70 17.05 11.24
N LEU A 30 -5.01 17.53 10.20
CA LEU A 30 -5.48 18.62 9.36
C LEU A 30 -6.40 18.12 8.24
N LEU A 31 -6.10 16.96 7.67
CA LEU A 31 -6.76 16.42 6.47
C LEU A 31 -7.07 14.91 6.62
N PRO A 32 -7.99 14.53 7.52
CA PRO A 32 -8.25 13.13 7.85
C PRO A 32 -8.92 12.33 6.73
N GLU A 33 -9.62 13.01 5.81
CA GLU A 33 -10.32 12.40 4.66
C GLU A 33 -9.47 12.41 3.38
N ASN A 34 -8.20 12.82 3.46
CA ASN A 34 -7.32 12.75 2.30
C ASN A 34 -6.78 11.31 2.13
N PRO A 35 -7.04 10.64 0.98
CA PRO A 35 -6.63 9.25 0.80
C PRO A 35 -5.11 9.06 0.86
N LEU A 36 -4.34 9.97 0.25
CA LEU A 36 -2.87 9.88 0.21
C LEU A 36 -2.26 10.00 1.61
N ILE A 37 -2.79 10.89 2.46
CA ILE A 37 -2.33 11.02 3.84
C ILE A 37 -2.58 9.71 4.62
N ASN A 38 -3.76 9.11 4.47
CA ASN A 38 -4.07 7.82 5.08
C ASN A 38 -3.12 6.70 4.59
N LEU A 39 -2.80 6.68 3.29
CA LEU A 39 -1.83 5.74 2.73
C LEU A 39 -0.43 5.94 3.33
N CYS A 40 0.03 7.18 3.43
CA CYS A 40 1.34 7.52 4.00
C CYS A 40 1.45 7.15 5.49
N VAL A 41 0.43 7.49 6.29
CA VAL A 41 0.39 7.11 7.72
C VAL A 41 0.40 5.60 7.87
N GLY A 42 -0.49 4.90 7.16
CA GLY A 42 -0.62 3.46 7.23
C GLY A 42 0.69 2.75 6.87
N THR A 43 1.30 3.13 5.74
CA THR A 43 2.57 2.57 5.27
C THR A 43 3.73 2.86 6.22
N ALA A 44 3.83 4.08 6.76
CA ALA A 44 4.87 4.43 7.72
C ALA A 44 4.77 3.60 9.01
N LEU A 45 3.54 3.36 9.51
CA LEU A 45 3.31 2.50 10.68
C LEU A 45 3.64 1.03 10.41
N ILE A 46 3.27 0.50 9.23
CA ILE A 46 3.66 -0.86 8.83
C ILE A 46 5.18 -1.01 8.79
N ASN A 47 5.89 -0.06 8.17
CA ASN A 47 7.36 -0.05 8.13
C ASN A 47 7.98 0.05 9.53
N LEU A 48 7.40 0.88 10.39
CA LEU A 48 7.83 0.99 11.78
C LEU A 48 7.67 -0.32 12.55
N ALA A 49 6.57 -1.04 12.31
CA ALA A 49 6.29 -2.31 12.98
C ALA A 49 7.27 -3.44 12.61
N LEU A 50 7.89 -3.35 11.43
CA LEU A 50 8.93 -4.29 10.99
C LEU A 50 10.31 -4.00 11.60
N GLY A 51 10.49 -2.83 12.22
CA GLY A 51 11.72 -2.48 12.91
C GLY A 51 11.99 -3.37 14.14
N HIS A 52 13.24 -3.80 14.30
CA HIS A 52 13.65 -4.73 15.37
C HIS A 52 13.45 -4.20 16.80
N ARG A 53 13.35 -2.88 16.99
CA ARG A 53 13.34 -2.23 18.31
C ARG A 53 11.95 -1.99 18.89
N LEU A 54 10.88 -2.26 18.14
CA LEU A 54 9.52 -1.99 18.61
C LEU A 54 9.00 -3.16 19.45
N GLN A 55 8.52 -2.86 20.66
CA GLN A 55 7.94 -3.84 21.58
C GLN A 55 6.49 -4.22 21.18
N ASN A 56 5.67 -3.24 20.79
CA ASN A 56 4.24 -3.45 20.48
C ASN A 56 3.97 -3.55 18.97
N ARG A 57 4.65 -4.49 18.29
CA ARG A 57 4.57 -4.63 16.82
C ARG A 57 3.16 -4.90 16.33
N HIS A 58 2.43 -5.81 16.97
CA HIS A 58 1.07 -6.18 16.57
C HIS A 58 0.10 -4.99 16.65
N GLN A 59 0.20 -4.17 17.69
CA GLN A 59 -0.61 -2.96 17.83
C GLN A 59 -0.28 -1.95 16.72
N CYS A 60 1.00 -1.77 16.40
CA CYS A 60 1.43 -0.87 15.35
C CYS A 60 0.97 -1.35 13.96
N VAL A 61 1.03 -2.67 13.69
CA VAL A 61 0.46 -3.27 12.47
C VAL A 61 -1.05 -3.02 12.40
N ALA A 62 -1.79 -3.25 13.49
CA ALA A 62 -3.24 -3.02 13.52
C ALA A 62 -3.60 -1.55 13.25
N GLN A 63 -2.85 -0.61 13.84
CA GLN A 63 -3.01 0.82 13.56
C GLN A 63 -2.70 1.16 12.09
N GLY A 64 -1.60 0.64 11.56
CA GLY A 64 -1.22 0.85 10.16
C GLY A 64 -2.30 0.35 9.20
N LEU A 65 -2.82 -0.86 9.44
CA LEU A 65 -3.91 -1.43 8.65
C LEU A 65 -5.19 -0.60 8.75
N ALA A 66 -5.54 -0.04 9.92
CA ALA A 66 -6.73 0.80 10.06
C ALA A 66 -6.68 2.04 9.13
N PHE A 67 -5.52 2.70 9.03
CA PHE A 67 -5.35 3.80 8.08
C PHE A 67 -5.41 3.35 6.62
N LEU A 68 -4.84 2.19 6.29
CA LEU A 68 -4.93 1.63 4.95
C LEU A 68 -6.36 1.23 4.57
N TYR A 69 -7.16 0.71 5.50
CA TYR A 69 -8.58 0.43 5.26
C TYR A 69 -9.39 1.71 5.09
N LYS A 70 -9.06 2.79 5.81
CA LYS A 70 -9.67 4.10 5.56
C LYS A 70 -9.29 4.62 4.16
N ASN A 71 -8.03 4.48 3.75
CA ASN A 71 -7.61 4.77 2.38
C ASN A 71 -8.40 3.95 1.34
N LEU A 72 -8.60 2.65 1.57
CA LEU A 72 -9.42 1.77 0.72
C LEU A 72 -10.85 2.30 0.54
N GLN A 73 -11.49 2.74 1.63
CA GLN A 73 -12.85 3.29 1.59
C GLN A 73 -12.90 4.63 0.86
N LEU A 74 -11.93 5.52 1.12
CA LEU A 74 -11.86 6.84 0.49
C LEU A 74 -11.55 6.78 -1.00
N CYS A 75 -10.81 5.76 -1.44
CA CYS A 75 -10.55 5.46 -2.85
C CYS A 75 -11.65 4.59 -3.48
N GLU A 76 -12.81 4.45 -2.84
CA GLU A 76 -13.97 3.71 -3.36
C GLU A 76 -13.64 2.27 -3.78
N PHE A 77 -12.77 1.60 -3.02
CA PHE A 77 -12.34 0.23 -3.32
C PHE A 77 -11.70 0.09 -4.72
N SER A 78 -10.94 1.10 -5.16
CA SER A 78 -10.19 1.09 -6.41
C SER A 78 -9.17 -0.05 -6.48
N GLN A 79 -8.75 -0.39 -7.70
CA GLN A 79 -7.74 -1.42 -7.95
C GLN A 79 -6.42 -1.11 -7.20
N GLU A 80 -5.99 0.14 -7.23
CA GLU A 80 -4.80 0.62 -6.50
C GLU A 80 -4.94 0.42 -4.99
N SER A 81 -6.09 0.74 -4.43
CA SER A 81 -6.29 0.63 -2.99
C SER A 81 -6.30 -0.84 -2.52
N PHE A 82 -6.85 -1.76 -3.31
CA PHE A 82 -6.73 -3.19 -3.06
C PHE A 82 -5.28 -3.68 -3.17
N PHE A 83 -4.54 -3.20 -4.17
CA PHE A 83 -3.12 -3.53 -4.33
C PHE A 83 -2.29 -3.05 -3.13
N ASN A 84 -2.54 -1.84 -2.63
CA ASN A 84 -1.85 -1.27 -1.48
C ASN A 84 -2.10 -2.09 -0.21
N ILE A 85 -3.35 -2.52 0.05
CA ILE A 85 -3.66 -3.43 1.17
C ILE A 85 -2.97 -4.79 0.99
N ALA A 86 -3.00 -5.36 -0.22
CA ALA A 86 -2.33 -6.63 -0.50
C ALA A 86 -0.82 -6.55 -0.21
N ARG A 87 -0.17 -5.46 -0.66
CA ARG A 87 1.24 -5.18 -0.39
C ARG A 87 1.53 -5.06 1.09
N ALA A 88 0.68 -4.38 1.87
CA ALA A 88 0.85 -4.27 3.31
C ALA A 88 0.77 -5.63 4.01
N TYR A 89 -0.24 -6.45 3.68
CA TYR A 89 -0.38 -7.81 4.21
C TYR A 89 0.82 -8.70 3.85
N HIS A 90 1.26 -8.64 2.60
CA HIS A 90 2.43 -9.38 2.14
C HIS A 90 3.68 -8.96 2.94
N HIS A 91 3.86 -7.65 3.15
CA HIS A 91 5.02 -7.11 3.84
C HIS A 91 5.13 -7.57 5.29
N VAL A 92 3.99 -7.69 6.00
CA VAL A 92 3.94 -8.20 7.39
C VAL A 92 3.83 -9.72 7.49
N GLY A 93 3.85 -10.44 6.36
CA GLY A 93 3.83 -11.91 6.33
C GLY A 93 2.44 -12.56 6.39
N LEU A 94 1.35 -11.79 6.33
CA LEU A 94 -0.03 -12.28 6.30
C LEU A 94 -0.41 -12.69 4.86
N VAL A 95 0.32 -13.67 4.32
CA VAL A 95 0.32 -14.01 2.89
C VAL A 95 -1.01 -14.52 2.35
N THR A 96 -1.83 -15.19 3.16
CA THR A 96 -3.17 -15.65 2.74
C THR A 96 -4.11 -14.47 2.47
N LEU A 97 -4.06 -13.44 3.31
CA LEU A 97 -4.83 -12.21 3.11
C LEU A 97 -4.27 -11.42 1.92
N ALA A 98 -2.95 -11.38 1.78
CA ALA A 98 -2.32 -10.75 0.63
C ALA A 98 -2.77 -11.39 -0.69
N ALA A 99 -2.77 -12.73 -0.77
CA ALA A 99 -3.22 -13.46 -1.96
C ALA A 99 -4.67 -13.14 -2.31
N TRP A 100 -5.57 -13.16 -1.32
CA TRP A 100 -6.98 -12.80 -1.52
C TRP A 100 -7.15 -11.39 -2.10
N HIS A 101 -6.39 -10.41 -1.60
CA HIS A 101 -6.44 -9.05 -2.12
C HIS A 101 -5.79 -8.92 -3.51
N TYR A 102 -4.71 -9.66 -3.81
CA TYR A 102 -4.16 -9.69 -5.17
C TYR A 102 -5.15 -10.29 -6.17
N ASP A 103 -5.89 -11.35 -5.80
CA ASP A 103 -6.93 -11.90 -6.66
C ASP A 103 -8.03 -10.88 -6.96
N LYS A 104 -8.39 -10.02 -5.98
CA LYS A 104 -9.30 -8.89 -6.22
C LYS A 104 -8.74 -7.92 -7.25
N VAL A 105 -7.45 -7.57 -7.16
CA VAL A 105 -6.79 -6.71 -8.16
C VAL A 105 -6.83 -7.34 -9.56
N LEU A 106 -6.54 -8.65 -9.66
CA LEU A 106 -6.56 -9.40 -10.92
C LEU A 106 -7.96 -9.45 -11.57
N ALA A 107 -9.02 -9.48 -10.76
CA ALA A 107 -10.39 -9.47 -11.23
C ALA A 107 -10.91 -8.09 -11.66
N MET A 108 -10.19 -7.01 -11.34
CA MET A 108 -10.58 -5.64 -11.71
C MET A 108 -9.96 -5.24 -13.03
N HIS A 109 -10.80 -4.85 -14.00
CA HIS A 109 -10.36 -4.30 -15.28
C HIS A 109 -10.40 -2.78 -15.23
N VAL A 110 -9.23 -2.16 -15.22
CA VAL A 110 -9.08 -0.71 -15.32
C VAL A 110 -8.65 -0.36 -16.74
N LYS A 111 -9.23 0.70 -17.32
CA LYS A 111 -8.74 1.22 -18.61
C LYS A 111 -7.35 1.80 -18.38
N ASP A 112 -6.35 1.20 -19.01
CA ASP A 112 -4.99 1.70 -18.95
C ASP A 112 -4.86 2.94 -19.84
N TYR A 113 -4.33 4.01 -19.28
CA TYR A 113 -4.11 5.27 -19.99
C TYR A 113 -2.61 5.57 -20.00
N PRO A 114 -2.08 6.18 -21.07
CA PRO A 114 -0.69 6.61 -21.07
C PRO A 114 -0.41 7.54 -19.88
N ILE A 115 0.81 7.46 -19.34
CA ILE A 115 1.24 8.30 -18.21
C ILE A 115 1.01 9.78 -18.57
N PRO A 116 0.25 10.55 -17.75
CA PRO A 116 0.00 11.95 -17.97
C PRO A 116 1.34 12.67 -18.04
N LYS A 117 1.53 13.40 -19.13
CA LYS A 117 2.69 14.26 -19.29
C LYS A 117 2.66 15.32 -18.20
N LEU A 118 3.82 15.58 -17.59
CA LEU A 118 3.95 16.58 -16.53
C LEU A 118 3.55 17.96 -17.05
N PRO A 119 3.10 18.90 -16.18
CA PRO A 119 2.61 20.23 -16.58
C PRO A 119 3.57 21.07 -17.45
N HIS A 120 4.86 20.72 -17.49
CA HIS A 120 5.88 21.42 -18.28
C HIS A 120 6.03 20.88 -19.71
N GLU A 121 5.39 19.76 -20.04
CA GLU A 121 5.30 19.22 -21.39
C GLU A 121 3.98 19.69 -22.02
N LYS A 122 4.08 20.34 -23.19
CA LYS A 122 2.95 21.03 -23.86
C LYS A 122 1.67 20.18 -23.85
N PRO A 123 0.55 20.68 -23.28
CA PRO A 123 -0.70 19.93 -23.20
C PRO A 123 -1.45 20.05 -24.52
N GLU A 124 -1.16 19.17 -25.50
CA GLU A 124 -1.83 19.22 -26.81
C GLU A 124 -3.03 18.28 -26.96
N SER A 125 -3.39 17.45 -25.96
CA SER A 125 -4.60 16.62 -26.07
C SER A 125 -5.40 16.49 -24.77
N VAL A 126 -6.72 16.34 -24.94
CA VAL A 126 -7.72 16.11 -23.88
C VAL A 126 -7.42 14.83 -23.07
N GLU A 127 -6.60 13.93 -23.63
CA GLU A 127 -6.17 12.67 -23.03
C GLU A 127 -5.24 12.85 -21.81
N ASN A 128 -4.53 13.98 -21.69
CA ASN A 128 -3.66 14.25 -20.53
C ASN A 128 -4.43 14.50 -19.22
N ARG A 129 -5.76 14.56 -19.24
CA ARG A 129 -6.61 14.67 -18.04
C ARG A 129 -7.12 13.32 -17.54
N LEU A 130 -6.84 12.23 -18.26
CA LEU A 130 -7.25 10.89 -17.87
C LEU A 130 -6.29 10.38 -16.77
N PRO A 131 -6.77 9.64 -15.77
CA PRO A 131 -5.91 9.03 -14.77
C PRO A 131 -4.93 8.11 -15.50
N GLY A 132 -3.65 8.45 -15.48
CA GLY A 132 -2.59 7.66 -16.10
C GLY A 132 -2.45 6.25 -15.57
N TYR A 133 -1.67 5.43 -16.28
CA TYR A 133 -1.19 4.09 -15.90
C TYR A 133 -1.75 3.59 -14.58
N CYS A 134 -2.85 2.84 -14.67
CA CYS A 134 -3.61 2.41 -13.50
C CYS A 134 -3.89 0.90 -13.50
N ASP A 135 -3.44 0.12 -14.49
CA ASP A 135 -3.64 -1.33 -14.48
C ASP A 135 -2.52 -2.06 -13.74
N LEU A 136 -2.77 -2.36 -12.46
CA LEU A 136 -1.84 -3.02 -11.54
C LEU A 136 -1.93 -4.56 -11.58
N ARG A 137 -2.63 -5.14 -12.56
CA ARG A 137 -2.79 -6.60 -12.65
C ARG A 137 -1.45 -7.32 -12.83
N ARG A 138 -0.51 -6.75 -13.57
CA ARG A 138 0.80 -7.37 -13.80
C ARG A 138 1.62 -7.40 -12.52
N GLU A 139 1.60 -6.31 -11.76
CA GLU A 139 2.28 -6.14 -10.48
C GLU A 139 1.65 -7.04 -9.40
N ALA A 140 0.32 -7.17 -9.40
CA ALA A 140 -0.39 -8.08 -8.52
C ALA A 140 -0.06 -9.55 -8.84
N ALA A 141 -0.11 -9.93 -10.12
CA ALA A 141 0.23 -11.27 -10.58
C ALA A 141 1.67 -11.65 -10.19
N PHE A 142 2.62 -10.74 -10.40
CA PHE A 142 4.01 -10.96 -10.00
C PHE A 142 4.15 -11.19 -8.49
N ASN A 143 3.51 -10.37 -7.66
CA ASN A 143 3.56 -10.54 -6.21
C ASN A 143 2.85 -11.81 -5.73
N LEU A 144 1.74 -12.19 -6.36
CA LEU A 144 1.03 -13.43 -6.07
C LEU A 144 1.87 -14.66 -6.44
N HIS A 145 2.58 -14.59 -7.56
CA HIS A 145 3.57 -15.60 -7.96
C HIS A 145 4.60 -15.83 -6.85
N LEU A 146 5.12 -14.78 -6.21
CA LEU A 146 6.11 -14.91 -5.13
C LEU A 146 5.54 -15.69 -3.93
N ILE A 147 4.27 -15.48 -3.60
CA ILE A 147 3.56 -16.22 -2.54
C ILE A 147 3.43 -17.70 -2.92
N TYR A 148 2.99 -18.00 -4.14
CA TYR A 148 2.87 -19.39 -4.62
C TYR A 148 4.22 -20.10 -4.70
N LYS A 149 5.27 -19.41 -5.17
CA LYS A 149 6.63 -19.95 -5.20
C LYS A 149 7.12 -20.29 -3.79
N LYS A 150 6.90 -19.39 -2.81
CA LYS A 150 7.33 -19.60 -1.42
C LYS A 150 6.58 -20.73 -0.71
N SER A 151 5.33 -20.98 -1.09
CA SER A 151 4.51 -22.08 -0.56
C SER A 151 4.77 -23.43 -1.23
N GLY A 152 5.59 -23.48 -2.29
CA GLY A 152 5.87 -24.70 -3.05
C GLY A 152 4.85 -25.01 -4.15
N ALA A 153 3.82 -24.17 -4.33
CA ALA A 153 2.84 -24.29 -5.41
C ALA A 153 3.42 -23.79 -6.75
N VAL A 154 4.44 -24.48 -7.26
CA VAL A 154 5.23 -24.05 -8.43
C VAL A 154 4.38 -23.95 -9.70
N ASP A 155 3.41 -24.85 -9.89
CA ASP A 155 2.57 -24.83 -11.09
C ASP A 155 1.63 -23.64 -11.11
N LEU A 156 1.00 -23.30 -9.97
CA LEU A 156 0.21 -22.08 -9.82
C LEU A 156 1.06 -20.82 -10.01
N ALA A 157 2.28 -20.80 -9.45
CA ALA A 157 3.21 -19.69 -9.64
C ALA A 157 3.56 -19.46 -11.12
N ARG A 158 3.73 -20.54 -11.89
CA ARG A 158 4.00 -20.47 -13.33
C ARG A 158 2.77 -20.04 -14.12
N GLN A 159 1.60 -20.56 -13.76
CA GLN A 159 0.34 -20.24 -14.42
C GLN A 159 -0.01 -18.75 -14.30
N VAL A 160 0.04 -18.18 -13.09
CA VAL A 160 -0.27 -16.76 -12.88
C VAL A 160 0.60 -15.83 -13.73
N LEU A 161 1.89 -16.13 -13.86
CA LEU A 161 2.79 -15.35 -14.72
C LEU A 161 2.45 -15.49 -16.21
N ARG A 162 2.05 -16.69 -16.66
CA ARG A 162 1.64 -16.93 -18.05
C ARG A 162 0.35 -16.21 -18.39
N ASP A 163 -0.60 -16.18 -17.46
CA ASP A 163 -1.92 -15.62 -17.70
C ASP A 163 -1.92 -14.08 -17.68
N HIS A 164 -1.02 -13.46 -16.90
CA HIS A 164 -1.07 -12.02 -16.62
C HIS A 164 0.20 -11.23 -16.94
N CYS A 165 1.37 -11.86 -17.13
CA CYS A 165 2.63 -11.14 -17.31
C CYS A 165 3.23 -11.23 -18.73
N THR A 166 2.57 -11.93 -19.66
CA THR A 166 3.01 -12.04 -21.06
C THR A 166 2.58 -10.83 -21.91
N PHE A 167 3.33 -10.54 -22.98
CA PHE A 167 3.10 -9.44 -23.92
C PHE A 167 2.13 -9.82 -25.03
#